data_AF-A0A367WXA8-F1
#
_entry.id   AF-A0A367WXA8-F1
#
_cell.length_a   1.000
_cell.length_b   1.000
_cell.length_c   1.000
_cell.angle_alpha   90.00
_cell.angle_beta   90.00
_cell.angle_gamma   90.00
#
_symmetry.space_group_name_H-M   'P 1'
#
loop_
_entity.id
_entity.type
_entity.pdbx_description
1 polymer ?
#
loop_
_entity_poly.entity_id
_entity_poly.type
_entity_poly.pdbx_seq_one_letter_code
_entity_poly.pdbx_strand_id
1 'polypeptide(L)'
;MKRLVTTFAFLCFSASPLAAETFRADVWADNWFKMRINGVQVAEDSVPITTERSFNAESFAFEAERPFVIGLVAKDFKQDDTGLEYIGTRRQQMGDGGVIVQIRDRAGKTVAASNADWQCRVIHTAPLDKSCARERNPVAGIGPCGFTITPEPAGWDQAGFDASSWPQAVEYSERAVRPKDGYDRIRWDANARLIWGPDLEQSNTILCRLTVQ
;
A
#
# COMPACT_ATOMS: atom_id res chain seq x y z
N MET A 1 -33.22 13.65 -59.43
CA MET A 1 -32.62 13.99 -58.11
C MET A 1 -33.05 12.93 -57.10
N LYS A 2 -32.17 11.98 -56.75
CA LYS A 2 -32.44 10.94 -55.74
C LYS A 2 -31.94 11.45 -54.39
N ARG A 3 -32.84 11.63 -53.42
CA ARG A 3 -32.49 11.99 -52.04
C ARG A 3 -32.11 10.71 -51.31
N LEU A 4 -30.83 10.58 -50.92
CA LEU A 4 -30.41 9.59 -49.93
C LEU A 4 -30.84 10.09 -48.55
N VAL A 5 -31.56 9.25 -47.82
CA VAL A 5 -31.85 9.45 -46.40
C VAL A 5 -30.86 8.57 -45.64
N THR A 6 -29.93 9.20 -44.93
CA THR A 6 -28.96 8.51 -44.07
C THR A 6 -29.58 8.36 -42.68
N THR A 7 -29.94 7.14 -42.31
CA THR A 7 -30.49 6.81 -40.99
C THR A 7 -29.35 6.67 -40.00
N PHE A 8 -29.21 7.60 -39.05
CA PHE A 8 -28.33 7.48 -37.91
C PHE A 8 -28.99 6.58 -36.85
N ALA A 9 -28.43 5.39 -36.64
CA ALA A 9 -28.81 4.53 -35.52
C ALA A 9 -28.12 5.05 -34.25
N PHE A 10 -28.90 5.64 -33.34
CA PHE A 10 -28.44 5.96 -31.99
C PHE A 10 -28.40 4.67 -31.16
N LEU A 11 -27.21 4.15 -30.88
CA LEU A 11 -27.00 3.16 -29.83
C LEU A 11 -27.12 3.88 -28.47
N CYS A 12 -28.27 3.73 -27.81
CA CYS A 12 -28.40 4.06 -26.39
C CYS A 12 -27.59 3.05 -25.57
N PHE A 13 -26.43 3.45 -25.07
CA PHE A 13 -25.79 2.75 -23.96
C PHE A 13 -26.60 3.00 -22.70
N SER A 14 -27.26 1.95 -22.20
CA SER A 14 -27.89 1.97 -20.88
C SER A 14 -26.78 2.04 -19.83
N ALA A 15 -26.54 3.23 -19.26
CA ALA A 15 -25.72 3.35 -18.06
C ALA A 15 -26.49 2.69 -16.91
N SER A 16 -26.04 1.52 -16.46
CA SER A 16 -26.51 0.94 -15.20
C SER A 16 -26.25 1.94 -14.07
N PRO A 17 -27.20 2.15 -13.14
CA PRO A 17 -26.94 3.00 -11.99
C PRO A 17 -25.73 2.44 -11.22
N LEU A 18 -24.75 3.30 -10.97
CA LEU A 18 -23.67 3.04 -10.04
C LEU A 18 -24.29 2.85 -8.66
N ALA A 19 -24.28 1.61 -8.17
CA ALA A 19 -24.74 1.29 -6.84
C ALA A 19 -23.54 0.90 -6.01
N ALA A 20 -23.45 1.43 -4.78
CA ALA A 20 -22.43 1.03 -3.84
C ALA A 20 -22.53 -0.49 -3.57
N GLU A 21 -21.40 -1.17 -3.69
CA GLU A 21 -21.22 -2.57 -3.33
C GLU A 21 -20.50 -2.68 -1.99
N THR A 22 -20.83 -3.69 -1.19
CA THR A 22 -20.05 -4.03 0.00
C THR A 22 -18.85 -4.90 -0.39
N PHE A 23 -17.66 -4.46 0.05
CA PHE A 23 -16.40 -5.15 -0.10
C PHE A 23 -15.88 -5.63 1.25
N ARG A 24 -15.08 -6.70 1.22
CA ARG A 24 -14.27 -7.15 2.36
C ARG A 24 -12.80 -7.11 1.98
N ALA A 25 -11.99 -6.46 2.79
CA ALA A 25 -10.54 -6.43 2.63
C ALA A 25 -9.88 -7.23 3.76
N ASP A 26 -8.85 -8.00 3.40
CA ASP A 26 -7.89 -8.56 4.34
C ASP A 26 -6.52 -7.92 4.04
N VAL A 27 -5.83 -7.49 5.09
CA VAL A 27 -4.52 -6.84 5.01
C VAL A 27 -3.59 -7.45 6.05
N TRP A 28 -2.35 -7.73 5.67
CA TRP A 28 -1.25 -7.92 6.61
C TRP A 28 -0.18 -6.87 6.33
N ALA A 29 0.38 -6.28 7.38
CA ALA A 29 1.37 -5.22 7.27
C ALA A 29 2.60 -5.47 8.16
N ASP A 30 3.76 -5.08 7.64
CA ASP A 30 5.03 -4.96 8.35
C ASP A 30 5.34 -3.45 8.41
N ASN A 31 4.93 -2.69 9.42
CA ASN A 31 4.22 -3.06 10.66
C ASN A 31 2.83 -2.44 10.78
N TRP A 32 2.47 -1.55 9.85
CA TRP A 32 1.26 -0.74 9.93
C TRP A 32 0.76 -0.34 8.56
N PHE A 33 -0.56 -0.18 8.43
CA PHE A 33 -1.17 0.36 7.23
C PHE A 33 -2.30 1.38 7.51
N LYS A 34 -2.63 2.12 6.45
CA LYS A 34 -3.86 2.91 6.33
C LYS A 34 -4.42 2.78 4.94
N MET A 35 -5.70 2.42 4.85
CA MET A 35 -6.39 2.24 3.57
C MET A 35 -7.47 3.31 3.40
N ARG A 36 -7.49 3.89 2.20
CA ARG A 36 -8.47 4.86 1.74
C ARG A 36 -9.10 4.39 0.44
N ILE A 37 -10.37 4.71 0.25
CA ILE A 37 -11.09 4.49 -1.00
C ILE A 37 -11.54 5.85 -1.51
N ASN A 38 -11.09 6.24 -2.70
CA ASN A 38 -11.34 7.56 -3.29
C ASN A 38 -11.04 8.72 -2.31
N GLY A 39 -9.91 8.63 -1.59
CA GLY A 39 -9.50 9.62 -0.59
C GLY A 39 -10.19 9.54 0.78
N VAL A 40 -11.19 8.67 0.97
CA VAL A 40 -11.87 8.48 2.26
C VAL A 40 -11.23 7.32 3.03
N GLN A 41 -10.75 7.56 4.25
CA GLN A 41 -10.20 6.50 5.11
C GLN A 41 -11.28 5.48 5.47
N VAL A 42 -11.03 4.21 5.14
CA VAL A 42 -11.92 3.08 5.45
C VAL A 42 -11.34 2.17 6.53
N ALA A 43 -10.00 2.16 6.67
CA ALA A 43 -9.32 1.38 7.70
C ALA A 43 -7.92 1.94 8.02
N GLU A 44 -7.46 1.58 9.21
CA GLU A 44 -6.13 1.85 9.75
C GLU A 44 -5.82 0.67 10.67
N ASP A 45 -4.55 0.30 10.77
CA ASP A 45 -4.11 -0.75 11.68
C ASP A 45 -4.58 -0.48 13.12
N SER A 46 -5.09 -1.50 13.81
CA SER A 46 -5.61 -1.34 15.17
C SER A 46 -4.52 -1.10 16.20
N VAL A 47 -3.27 -1.49 15.90
CA VAL A 47 -2.12 -1.23 16.75
C VAL A 47 -1.44 0.07 16.31
N PRO A 48 -1.14 1.00 17.23
CA PRO A 48 -0.44 2.22 16.87
C PRO A 48 0.92 1.96 16.21
N ILE A 49 1.27 2.76 15.20
CA ILE A 49 2.58 2.70 14.55
C ILE A 49 3.76 2.82 15.54
N THR A 50 3.56 3.40 16.73
CA THR A 50 4.59 3.53 17.77
C THR A 50 4.84 2.24 18.57
N THR A 51 4.17 1.14 18.24
CA THR A 51 4.32 -0.15 18.90
C THR A 51 5.38 -0.99 18.18
N GLU A 52 6.47 -1.30 18.89
CA GLU A 52 7.50 -2.23 18.41
C GLU A 52 6.90 -3.62 18.16
N ARG A 53 7.28 -4.27 17.03
CA ARG A 53 6.88 -5.64 16.68
C ARG A 53 5.36 -5.86 16.52
N SER A 54 4.63 -4.88 15.99
CA SER A 54 3.22 -5.07 15.65
C SER A 54 3.10 -5.81 14.32
N PHE A 55 2.76 -7.09 14.34
CA PHE A 55 2.51 -7.87 13.13
C PHE A 55 1.03 -8.21 13.07
N ASN A 56 0.27 -7.41 12.33
CA ASN A 56 -1.18 -7.48 12.35
C ASN A 56 -1.73 -7.93 11.01
N ALA A 57 -2.74 -8.79 11.11
CA ALA A 57 -3.66 -9.06 10.03
C ALA A 57 -5.02 -8.45 10.41
N GLU A 58 -5.56 -7.61 9.54
CA GLU A 58 -6.84 -6.94 9.71
C GLU A 58 -7.82 -7.37 8.63
N SER A 59 -9.07 -7.61 9.03
CA SER A 59 -10.18 -7.94 8.13
C SER A 59 -11.33 -6.98 8.38
N PHE A 60 -11.72 -6.20 7.36
CA PHE A 60 -12.76 -5.17 7.49
C PHE A 60 -13.64 -5.10 6.26
N ALA A 61 -14.78 -4.42 6.39
CA ALA A 61 -15.71 -4.18 5.29
C ALA A 61 -15.84 -2.69 5.00
N PHE A 62 -16.07 -2.35 3.73
CA PHE A 62 -16.35 -0.98 3.29
C PHE A 62 -17.35 -1.01 2.13
N GLU A 63 -17.95 0.14 1.83
CA GLU A 63 -18.85 0.31 0.69
C GLU A 63 -18.21 1.25 -0.34
N ALA A 64 -18.31 0.89 -1.62
CA ALA A 64 -17.79 1.72 -2.71
C ALA A 64 -18.55 1.48 -4.02
N GLU A 65 -18.59 2.50 -4.87
CA GLU A 65 -19.03 2.39 -6.26
C GLU A 65 -17.81 2.16 -7.18
N ARG A 66 -17.95 1.30 -8.18
CA ARG A 66 -16.89 1.05 -9.16
C ARG A 66 -16.94 2.05 -10.33
N PRO A 67 -15.82 2.47 -10.94
CA PRO A 67 -14.48 2.18 -10.48
C PRO A 67 -14.14 3.02 -9.23
N PHE A 68 -13.30 2.46 -8.38
CA PHE A 68 -12.75 3.18 -7.23
C PHE A 68 -11.23 3.02 -7.15
N VAL A 69 -10.57 4.02 -6.57
CA VAL A 69 -9.13 4.00 -6.29
C VAL A 69 -8.92 3.53 -4.86
N ILE A 70 -8.09 2.51 -4.69
CA ILE A 70 -7.51 2.14 -3.41
C ILE A 70 -6.25 2.97 -3.23
N GLY A 71 -6.16 3.70 -2.11
CA GLY A 71 -4.93 4.30 -1.63
C GLY A 71 -4.48 3.60 -0.35
N LEU A 72 -3.28 3.05 -0.35
CA LEU A 72 -2.66 2.36 0.78
C LEU A 72 -1.37 3.06 1.22
N VAL A 73 -1.31 3.47 2.48
CA VAL A 73 -0.05 3.84 3.14
C VAL A 73 0.42 2.61 3.90
N ALA A 74 1.65 2.17 3.67
CA ALA A 74 2.30 1.15 4.49
C ALA A 74 3.60 1.71 5.06
N LYS A 75 3.87 1.42 6.33
CA LYS A 75 5.09 1.86 7.01
C LYS A 75 5.51 0.91 8.13
N ASP A 76 6.81 0.87 8.35
CA ASP A 76 7.39 0.27 9.54
C ASP A 76 7.52 1.32 10.67
N PHE A 77 7.51 0.84 11.91
CA PHE A 77 8.00 1.57 13.06
C PHE A 77 9.44 2.04 12.82
N LYS A 78 9.71 3.24 13.32
CA LYS A 78 11.04 3.83 13.44
C LYS A 78 10.98 4.79 14.62
N GLN A 79 12.06 4.87 15.38
CA GLN A 79 12.10 5.80 16.52
C GLN A 79 12.26 7.25 16.07
N ASP A 80 12.96 7.47 14.96
CA ASP A 80 13.12 8.76 14.29
C ASP A 80 13.47 8.58 12.80
N ASP A 81 13.83 9.68 12.12
CA ASP A 81 14.13 9.68 10.69
C ASP A 81 15.43 8.98 10.30
N THR A 82 16.18 8.40 11.24
CA THR A 82 17.25 7.44 10.89
C THR A 82 16.70 6.20 10.20
N GLY A 83 15.40 5.91 10.33
CA GLY A 83 14.79 4.66 9.87
C GLY A 83 15.12 3.47 10.76
N LEU A 84 15.71 3.71 11.94
CA LEU A 84 16.10 2.66 12.87
C LEU A 84 15.06 2.42 13.95
N GLU A 85 14.97 1.15 14.32
CA GLU A 85 14.31 0.66 15.52
C GLU A 85 15.35 0.36 16.61
N TYR A 86 14.93 0.38 17.87
CA TYR A 86 15.76 0.02 19.03
C TYR A 86 17.15 0.69 19.14
N ILE A 87 17.26 1.94 18.69
CA ILE A 87 18.41 2.83 18.76
C ILE A 87 19.12 2.73 20.11
N GLY A 88 20.43 2.52 20.07
CA GLY A 88 21.29 2.41 21.24
C GLY A 88 21.23 1.06 21.97
N THR A 89 20.43 0.11 21.48
CA THR A 89 20.37 -1.26 22.04
C THR A 89 21.06 -2.28 21.14
N ARG A 90 21.20 -3.53 21.63
CA ARG A 90 21.72 -4.65 20.83
C ARG A 90 20.78 -5.14 19.72
N ARG A 91 19.55 -4.59 19.65
CA ARG A 91 18.53 -4.94 18.65
C ARG A 91 18.40 -3.89 17.55
N GLN A 92 19.28 -2.88 17.54
CA GLN A 92 19.24 -1.80 16.56
C GLN A 92 19.23 -2.37 15.13
N GLN A 93 18.21 -2.01 14.35
CA GLN A 93 17.99 -2.51 13.00
C GLN A 93 17.21 -1.50 12.17
N MET A 94 17.25 -1.67 10.86
CA MET A 94 16.45 -0.88 9.92
C MET A 94 15.07 -1.50 9.78
N GLY A 95 14.10 -0.66 9.42
CA GLY A 95 12.72 -1.07 9.23
C GLY A 95 12.12 -0.60 7.91
N ASP A 96 11.41 -1.48 7.23
CA ASP A 96 10.84 -1.28 5.91
C ASP A 96 9.33 -1.57 5.85
N GLY A 97 8.58 -0.67 5.21
CA GLY A 97 7.14 -0.76 5.15
C GLY A 97 6.67 -1.61 3.98
N GLY A 98 5.82 -2.60 4.25
CA GLY A 98 5.09 -3.27 3.18
C GLY A 98 3.96 -4.16 3.65
N VAL A 99 3.27 -4.75 2.67
CA VAL A 99 1.94 -5.33 2.88
C VAL A 99 1.64 -6.51 1.95
N ILE A 100 0.62 -7.28 2.32
CA ILE A 100 -0.20 -8.06 1.39
C ILE A 100 -1.68 -7.69 1.59
N VAL A 101 -2.43 -7.58 0.50
CA VAL A 101 -3.83 -7.16 0.49
C VAL A 101 -4.64 -8.08 -0.43
N GLN A 102 -5.85 -8.43 -0.02
CA GLN A 102 -6.89 -8.92 -0.93
C GLN A 102 -8.21 -8.22 -0.65
N ILE A 103 -9.00 -7.99 -1.68
CA ILE A 103 -10.36 -7.44 -1.57
C ILE A 103 -11.32 -8.35 -2.32
N ARG A 104 -12.43 -8.70 -1.68
CA ARG A 104 -13.49 -9.55 -2.22
C ARG A 104 -14.81 -8.82 -2.23
N ASP A 105 -15.64 -9.08 -3.24
CA ASP A 105 -17.04 -8.65 -3.24
C ASP A 105 -17.90 -9.50 -2.29
N ARG A 106 -19.19 -9.16 -2.20
CA ARG A 106 -20.17 -9.90 -1.38
C ARG A 106 -20.33 -11.37 -1.78
N ALA A 107 -20.06 -11.72 -3.04
CA ALA A 107 -20.10 -13.11 -3.51
C ALA A 107 -18.81 -13.89 -3.18
N GLY A 108 -17.80 -13.22 -2.58
CA GLY A 108 -16.52 -13.82 -2.21
C GLY A 108 -15.51 -13.85 -3.36
N LYS A 109 -15.84 -13.26 -4.52
CA LYS A 109 -14.92 -13.16 -5.65
C LYS A 109 -13.87 -12.09 -5.36
N THR A 110 -12.60 -12.43 -5.55
CA THR A 110 -11.49 -11.47 -5.44
C THR A 110 -11.59 -10.43 -6.56
N VAL A 111 -11.61 -9.16 -6.17
CA VAL A 111 -11.73 -8.00 -7.07
C VAL A 111 -10.46 -7.16 -7.11
N ALA A 112 -9.61 -7.29 -6.09
CA ALA A 112 -8.25 -6.77 -6.07
C ALA A 112 -7.36 -7.69 -5.21
N ALA A 113 -6.11 -7.81 -5.58
CA ALA A 113 -5.06 -8.43 -4.77
C ALA A 113 -3.79 -7.60 -4.95
N SER A 114 -2.95 -7.48 -3.92
CA SER A 114 -1.64 -6.85 -4.03
C SER A 114 -0.74 -7.68 -4.95
N ASN A 115 -0.14 -7.04 -5.94
CA ASN A 115 0.79 -7.63 -6.91
C ASN A 115 1.53 -6.50 -7.66
N ALA A 116 2.32 -6.87 -8.66
CA ALA A 116 3.07 -5.94 -9.51
C ALA A 116 2.21 -5.00 -10.39
N ASP A 117 0.87 -5.09 -10.36
CA ASP A 117 -0.01 -4.15 -11.06
C ASP A 117 -0.29 -2.87 -10.23
N TRP A 118 0.11 -2.87 -8.96
CA TRP A 118 -0.02 -1.70 -8.08
C TRP A 118 1.08 -0.69 -8.38
N GLN A 119 0.71 0.59 -8.39
CA GLN A 119 1.70 1.67 -8.48
C GLN A 119 2.12 2.06 -7.07
N CYS A 120 3.42 1.98 -6.77
CA CYS A 120 3.95 2.27 -5.44
C CYS A 120 5.06 3.32 -5.48
N ARG A 121 5.03 4.26 -4.55
CA ARG A 121 6.04 5.30 -4.39
C ARG A 121 6.55 5.31 -2.95
N VAL A 122 7.86 5.29 -2.78
CA VAL A 122 8.50 5.51 -1.48
C VAL A 122 8.49 7.01 -1.18
N ILE A 123 8.06 7.37 0.02
CA ILE A 123 8.05 8.75 0.51
C ILE A 123 8.93 8.94 1.75
N HIS A 124 9.47 7.85 2.32
CA HIS A 124 10.52 7.88 3.33
C HIS A 124 11.52 6.75 3.03
N THR A 125 12.77 7.13 2.76
CA THR A 125 13.90 6.21 2.60
C THR A 125 14.93 6.53 3.66
N ALA A 126 15.22 5.59 4.54
CA ALA A 126 16.21 5.75 5.59
C ALA A 126 16.69 4.40 6.14
N PRO A 127 17.95 4.33 6.64
CA PRO A 127 19.02 5.29 6.40
C PRO A 127 19.47 5.23 4.93
N LEU A 128 20.06 6.27 4.36
CA LEU A 128 20.61 6.25 2.99
C LEU A 128 21.90 5.42 2.90
N ASP A 129 22.61 5.26 4.01
CA ASP A 129 23.71 4.30 4.16
C ASP A 129 23.39 3.30 5.29
N LYS A 130 23.30 2.01 4.92
CA LYS A 130 22.99 0.90 5.83
C LYS A 130 24.01 0.76 6.97
N SER A 131 25.20 1.36 6.86
CA SER A 131 26.17 1.40 7.94
C SER A 131 25.68 2.18 9.18
N CYS A 132 24.66 3.06 9.02
CA CYS A 132 24.00 3.74 10.14
C CYS A 132 23.46 2.77 11.20
N ALA A 133 22.99 1.58 10.80
CA ALA A 133 22.53 0.56 11.74
C ALA A 133 23.63 0.08 12.72
N ARG A 134 24.91 0.36 12.44
CA ARG A 134 26.05 0.02 13.29
C ARG A 134 26.56 1.19 14.13
N GLU A 135 26.02 2.39 13.94
CA GLU A 135 26.39 3.55 14.74
C GLU A 135 25.96 3.35 16.19
N ARG A 136 26.84 3.75 17.12
CA ARG A 136 26.56 3.63 18.55
C ARG A 136 25.51 4.66 19.00
N ASN A 137 25.56 5.85 18.41
CA ASN A 137 24.68 6.97 18.68
C ASN A 137 24.23 7.56 17.33
N PRO A 138 23.37 6.85 16.57
CA PRO A 138 22.90 7.35 15.29
C PRO A 138 22.11 8.65 15.51
N VAL A 139 22.28 9.61 14.60
CA VAL A 139 21.53 10.87 14.60
C VAL A 139 21.02 11.10 13.20
N ALA A 140 19.70 11.27 13.06
CA ALA A 140 19.05 11.49 11.76
C ALA A 140 19.70 12.66 11.01
N GLY A 141 20.08 12.42 9.75
CA GLY A 141 20.72 13.42 8.88
C GLY A 141 22.22 13.61 9.10
N ILE A 142 22.86 12.90 10.03
CA ILE A 142 24.30 13.01 10.30
C ILE A 142 25.03 11.73 9.91
N GLY A 143 26.17 11.87 9.24
CA GLY A 143 27.03 10.75 8.86
C GLY A 143 26.29 9.75 7.96
N PRO A 144 26.31 8.43 8.27
CA PRO A 144 25.61 7.44 7.45
C PRO A 144 24.09 7.49 7.60
N CYS A 145 23.56 8.20 8.60
CA CYS A 145 22.14 8.23 8.95
C CYS A 145 21.32 9.27 8.17
N GLY A 146 21.72 9.54 6.92
CA GLY A 146 20.94 10.38 6.01
C GLY A 146 19.59 9.74 5.70
N PHE A 147 18.62 10.54 5.26
CA PHE A 147 17.30 10.08 4.85
C PHE A 147 16.73 10.96 3.74
N THR A 148 15.75 10.44 3.01
CA THR A 148 14.92 11.22 2.09
C THR A 148 13.48 11.13 2.54
N ILE A 149 12.81 12.27 2.71
CA ILE A 149 11.39 12.35 3.02
C ILE A 149 10.69 13.28 2.03
N THR A 150 9.52 12.86 1.55
CA THR A 150 8.63 13.70 0.73
C THR A 150 7.21 13.63 1.30
N PRO A 151 6.41 14.70 1.23
CA PRO A 151 5.01 14.63 1.65
C PRO A 151 4.20 13.70 0.74
N GLU A 152 3.08 13.17 1.25
CA GLU A 152 2.05 12.54 0.42
C GLU A 152 1.58 13.52 -0.66
N PRO A 153 1.63 13.19 -1.97
CA PRO A 153 1.15 14.09 -3.01
C PRO A 153 -0.35 14.33 -2.87
N ALA A 154 -0.81 15.58 -2.95
CA ALA A 154 -2.23 15.88 -2.77
C ALA A 154 -3.11 15.09 -3.75
N GLY A 155 -4.13 14.40 -3.23
CA GLY A 155 -5.09 13.62 -4.03
C GLY A 155 -4.54 12.34 -4.67
N TRP A 156 -3.36 11.85 -4.26
CA TRP A 156 -2.74 10.64 -4.83
C TRP A 156 -3.62 9.39 -4.80
N ASP A 157 -4.53 9.33 -3.84
CA ASP A 157 -5.48 8.25 -3.55
C ASP A 157 -6.89 8.51 -4.12
N GLN A 158 -7.05 9.51 -4.99
CA GLN A 158 -8.31 9.85 -5.65
C GLN A 158 -8.30 9.45 -7.13
N ALA A 159 -9.51 9.34 -7.70
CA ALA A 159 -9.69 9.22 -9.14
C ALA A 159 -9.10 10.45 -9.85
N GLY A 160 -8.48 10.24 -11.02
CA GLY A 160 -7.92 11.31 -11.84
C GLY A 160 -6.50 11.76 -11.48
N PHE A 161 -5.91 11.30 -10.38
CA PHE A 161 -4.49 11.53 -10.10
C PHE A 161 -3.61 10.78 -11.12
N ASP A 162 -2.69 11.50 -11.75
CA ASP A 162 -1.72 10.93 -12.67
C ASP A 162 -0.53 10.32 -11.90
N ALA A 163 -0.57 8.99 -11.75
CA ALA A 163 0.53 8.22 -11.19
C ALA A 163 1.36 7.51 -12.27
N SER A 164 1.28 7.91 -13.54
CA SER A 164 2.05 7.27 -14.63
C SER A 164 3.56 7.27 -14.40
N SER A 165 4.07 8.22 -13.61
CA SER A 165 5.47 8.31 -13.20
C SER A 165 5.84 7.44 -11.99
N TRP A 166 4.86 6.85 -11.30
CA TRP A 166 5.15 5.96 -10.17
C TRP A 166 5.59 4.60 -10.70
N PRO A 167 6.63 3.99 -10.11
CA PRO A 167 7.01 2.64 -10.46
C PRO A 167 5.90 1.67 -10.01
N GLN A 168 5.89 0.50 -10.65
CA GLN A 168 5.10 -0.61 -10.18
C GLN A 168 5.67 -1.16 -8.86
N ALA A 169 4.83 -1.83 -8.09
CA ALA A 169 5.17 -2.48 -6.85
C ALA A 169 6.21 -3.58 -7.07
N VAL A 170 7.11 -3.74 -6.09
CA VAL A 170 8.07 -4.84 -6.10
C VAL A 170 7.49 -6.00 -5.29
N GLU A 171 7.34 -7.16 -5.93
CA GLU A 171 6.91 -8.38 -5.28
C GLU A 171 8.08 -9.09 -4.60
N TYR A 172 7.88 -9.50 -3.36
CA TYR A 172 8.83 -10.33 -2.63
C TYR A 172 8.23 -11.68 -2.25
N SER A 173 9.09 -12.68 -2.16
CA SER A 173 8.69 -14.00 -1.67
C SER A 173 8.49 -14.01 -0.15
N GLU A 174 7.63 -14.89 0.35
CA GLU A 174 7.51 -15.18 1.79
C GLU A 174 8.86 -15.53 2.43
N ARG A 175 9.77 -16.18 1.70
CA ARG A 175 11.12 -16.49 2.18
C ARG A 175 11.98 -15.25 2.41
N ALA A 176 11.81 -14.22 1.58
CA ALA A 176 12.56 -12.97 1.68
C ALA A 176 12.03 -12.12 2.83
N VAL A 177 10.70 -11.92 2.88
CA VAL A 177 10.03 -11.11 3.90
C VAL A 177 10.02 -11.82 5.26
N ARG A 178 9.78 -13.14 5.26
CA ARG A 178 9.57 -13.97 6.46
C ARG A 178 8.46 -13.37 7.34
N PRO A 179 7.23 -13.22 6.79
CA PRO A 179 6.13 -12.56 7.50
C PRO A 179 5.91 -13.24 8.86
N LYS A 180 5.58 -12.42 9.85
CA LYS A 180 5.40 -12.83 11.23
C LYS A 180 3.92 -13.07 11.52
N ASP A 181 3.56 -12.99 12.80
CA ASP A 181 2.22 -13.25 13.31
C ASP A 181 1.11 -12.59 12.46
N GLY A 182 -0.05 -13.23 12.41
CA GLY A 182 -1.21 -12.74 11.66
C GLY A 182 -1.25 -13.22 10.20
N TYR A 183 -0.12 -13.29 9.50
CA TYR A 183 -0.08 -13.63 8.07
C TYR A 183 -0.80 -14.95 7.75
N ASP A 184 -0.47 -16.03 8.48
CA ASP A 184 -1.04 -17.37 8.27
C ASP A 184 -2.50 -17.51 8.73
N ARG A 185 -3.08 -16.48 9.36
CA ARG A 185 -4.50 -16.48 9.76
C ARG A 185 -5.43 -16.19 8.58
N ILE A 186 -4.90 -15.58 7.52
CA ILE A 186 -5.64 -15.23 6.31
C ILE A 186 -5.33 -16.27 5.23
N ARG A 187 -6.39 -16.78 4.60
CA ARG A 187 -6.24 -17.57 3.37
C ARG A 187 -6.13 -16.62 2.19
N TRP A 188 -4.91 -16.34 1.78
CA TRP A 188 -4.62 -15.45 0.66
C TRP A 188 -5.09 -16.03 -0.68
N ASP A 189 -5.59 -15.14 -1.54
CA ASP A 189 -5.82 -15.43 -2.95
C ASP A 189 -4.50 -15.85 -3.62
N ALA A 190 -4.57 -16.77 -4.57
CA ALA A 190 -3.38 -17.25 -5.28
C ALA A 190 -2.66 -16.14 -6.07
N ASN A 191 -3.33 -15.01 -6.33
CA ASN A 191 -2.75 -13.83 -6.97
C ASN A 191 -2.27 -12.76 -5.99
N ALA A 192 -2.53 -12.89 -4.68
CA ALA A 192 -2.02 -11.96 -3.69
C ALA A 192 -0.52 -12.18 -3.46
N ARG A 193 0.23 -11.09 -3.43
CA ARG A 193 1.68 -11.05 -3.30
C ARG A 193 2.07 -10.02 -2.26
N LEU A 194 3.17 -10.29 -1.57
CA LEU A 194 3.82 -9.35 -0.67
C LEU A 194 4.45 -8.23 -1.51
N ILE A 195 3.99 -6.98 -1.33
CA ILE A 195 4.45 -5.81 -2.08
C ILE A 195 5.15 -4.78 -1.19
N TRP A 196 6.30 -4.30 -1.65
CA TRP A 196 7.19 -3.36 -0.95
C TRP A 196 7.71 -2.28 -1.91
N GLY A 197 8.46 -1.34 -1.33
CA GLY A 197 9.41 -0.53 -2.09
C GLY A 197 10.58 -1.36 -2.67
N PRO A 198 11.50 -0.72 -3.40
CA PRO A 198 12.60 -1.40 -4.08
C PRO A 198 13.68 -1.98 -3.15
N ASP A 199 13.62 -1.69 -1.84
CA ASP A 199 14.59 -2.19 -0.84
C ASP A 199 13.87 -2.61 0.44
N LEU A 200 14.02 -3.89 0.83
CA LEU A 200 13.46 -4.53 2.05
C LEU A 200 14.18 -4.15 3.36
N GLU A 201 14.88 -3.03 3.39
CA GLU A 201 15.48 -2.52 4.62
C GLU A 201 15.33 -1.00 4.74
N GLN A 202 15.42 -0.27 3.61
CA GLN A 202 15.44 1.20 3.62
C GLN A 202 14.10 1.84 3.22
N SER A 203 13.18 1.11 2.58
CA SER A 203 11.91 1.66 2.08
C SER A 203 10.88 1.76 3.20
N ASN A 204 11.08 2.67 4.15
CA ASN A 204 10.31 2.69 5.39
C ASN A 204 8.84 3.10 5.23
N THR A 205 8.52 4.08 4.36
CA THR A 205 7.13 4.49 4.13
C THR A 205 6.81 4.50 2.63
N ILE A 206 5.80 3.73 2.25
CA ILE A 206 5.37 3.56 0.87
C ILE A 206 3.88 3.95 0.72
N LEU A 207 3.58 4.56 -0.43
CA LEU A 207 2.22 4.83 -0.90
C LEU A 207 1.96 3.91 -2.07
N CYS A 208 0.93 3.08 -2.01
CA CYS A 208 0.55 2.17 -3.07
C CYS A 208 -0.88 2.42 -3.50
N ARG A 209 -1.15 2.42 -4.81
CA ARG A 209 -2.50 2.63 -5.36
C ARG A 209 -2.85 1.65 -6.46
N LEU A 210 -4.15 1.35 -6.55
CA LEU A 210 -4.74 0.53 -7.61
C LEU A 210 -6.14 1.04 -7.92
N THR A 211 -6.53 1.05 -9.20
CA THR A 211 -7.93 1.30 -9.59
C THR A 211 -8.64 -0.04 -9.79
N VAL A 212 -9.74 -0.23 -9.06
CA VAL A 212 -10.63 -1.40 -9.21
C VAL A 212 -11.76 -1.02 -10.17
N GLN A 213 -11.99 -1.86 -11.18
CA GLN A 213 -13.02 -1.69 -12.21
C GLN A 213 -14.36 -2.28 -11.79
#